data_AF-A0A4Q5P8C8-F1
#
_entry.id   AF-A0A4Q5P8C8-F1
#
_cell.length_a   1.000
_cell.length_b   1.000
_cell.length_c   1.000
_cell.angle_alpha   90.00
_cell.angle_beta   90.00
_cell.angle_gamma   90.00
#
_symmetry.space_group_name_H-M   'P 1'
#
loop_
_entity.id
_entity.type
_entity.pdbx_description
1 polymer ?
#
loop_
_entity_poly.entity_id
_entity_poly.type
_entity_poly.pdbx_seq_one_letter_code
_entity_poly.pdbx_strand_id
1 'polypeptide(L)' 'MYLSPEKKAVIFKEHGEVETNTGSAEGQVALFTYRIAHLTEHLKKNRKDFST' A
#
# COMPACT_ATOMS: atom_id res chain seq x y z
N MET A 1 -2.85 8.04 5.29
CA MET A 1 -1.58 7.73 4.60
C MET A 1 -1.62 8.32 3.19
N TYR A 2 -0.69 9.20 2.87
CA TYR A 2 -0.45 9.65 1.50
C TYR A 2 0.69 8.80 0.92
N LEU A 3 0.37 7.93 -0.03
CA LEU A 3 1.40 7.21 -0.80
C LEU A 3 1.74 8.06 -2.01
N SER A 4 3.02 8.36 -2.19
CA SER A 4 3.45 9.14 -3.34
C SER A 4 3.18 8.37 -4.65
N PRO A 5 2.93 9.06 -5.77
CA PRO A 5 2.71 8.43 -7.07
C PRO A 5 3.86 7.50 -7.47
N GLU A 6 5.09 7.86 -7.15
CA GLU A 6 6.29 7.10 -7.50
C GLU A 6 6.31 5.74 -6.77
N LYS A 7 5.96 5.73 -5.48
CA LYS A 7 5.87 4.49 -4.70
C LYS A 7 4.77 3.56 -5.21
N LYS A 8 3.64 4.10 -5.66
CA LYS A 8 2.58 3.30 -6.29
C LYS A 8 3.06 2.66 -7.59
N ALA A 9 3.72 3.44 -8.46
CA ALA A 9 4.24 2.95 -9.73
C ALA A 9 5.23 1.79 -9.51
N VAL A 10 6.11 1.90 -8.51
CA VAL A 10 7.02 0.79 -8.13
C VAL A 10 6.27 -0.48 -7.75
N ILE A 11 5.27 -0.38 -6.87
CA ILE A 11 4.49 -1.55 -6.42
C ILE A 11 3.79 -2.24 -7.61
N PHE A 12 3.16 -1.47 -8.50
CA PHE A 12 2.48 -2.02 -9.68
C PHE A 12 3.45 -2.54 -10.74
N LYS A 13 4.65 -1.96 -10.86
CA LYS A 13 5.69 -2.49 -11.72
C LYS A 13 6.23 -3.84 -11.23
N GLU A 14 6.36 -4.01 -9.92
CA GLU A 14 6.89 -5.25 -9.31
C GLU A 14 5.85 -6.37 -9.26
N HIS A 15 4.57 -6.04 -9.00
CA HIS A 15 3.53 -7.03 -8.73
C HIS A 15 2.33 -7.02 -9.69
N GLY A 16 2.21 -5.99 -10.55
CA GLY A 16 1.13 -5.87 -11.54
C GLY A 16 1.57 -6.13 -12.98
N GLU A 17 2.74 -6.75 -13.17
CA GLU A 17 3.45 -6.94 -14.45
C GLU A 17 3.96 -5.65 -15.10
N VAL A 18 3.09 -4.64 -15.21
CA VAL A 18 3.39 -3.30 -15.73
C VAL A 18 2.81 -2.24 -14.81
N GLU A 19 3.49 -1.09 -14.70
CA GLU A 19 3.16 0.00 -13.77
C GLU A 19 1.78 0.63 -13.99
N THR A 20 1.24 0.50 -15.21
CA THR A 20 -0.09 1.01 -15.59
C THR A 20 -1.21 0.02 -15.31
N ASN A 21 -0.90 -1.25 -15.02
CA ASN A 21 -1.89 -2.26 -14.70
C ASN A 21 -2.29 -2.19 -13.22
N THR A 22 -2.98 -1.11 -12.89
CA THR A 22 -3.47 -0.86 -11.54
C THR A 22 -4.68 -1.72 -11.18
N GLY A 23 -5.24 -2.50 -12.12
CA GLY A 23 -6.43 -3.32 -11.91
C GLY A 23 -6.14 -4.78 -11.55
N SER A 24 -4.88 -5.22 -11.68
CA SER A 24 -4.47 -6.60 -11.36
C SER A 24 -4.75 -6.96 -9.90
N ALA A 25 -5.14 -8.22 -9.66
CA ALA A 25 -5.38 -8.72 -8.31
C ALA A 25 -4.09 -8.69 -7.49
N GLU A 26 -2.98 -9.11 -8.09
CA GLU A 26 -1.65 -9.17 -7.50
C GLU A 26 -1.12 -7.79 -7.14
N GLY A 27 -1.25 -6.81 -8.06
CA GLY A 27 -0.86 -5.43 -7.81
C GLY A 27 -1.69 -4.77 -6.71
N GLN A 28 -3.00 -5.03 -6.66
CA GLN A 28 -3.88 -4.53 -5.60
C GLN A 28 -3.57 -5.20 -4.25
N VAL A 29 -3.33 -6.51 -4.22
CA VAL A 29 -2.91 -7.24 -3.01
C VAL A 29 -1.59 -6.68 -2.49
N ALA A 30 -0.62 -6.41 -3.35
CA ALA A 30 0.65 -5.79 -2.97
C ALA A 30 0.44 -4.38 -2.37
N LEU A 31 -0.40 -3.55 -3.00
CA LEU A 31 -0.73 -2.23 -2.50
C LEU A 31 -1.41 -2.27 -1.12
N PHE A 32 -2.38 -3.17 -0.92
CA PHE A 32 -3.03 -3.34 0.38
C PHE A 32 -2.08 -3.87 1.43
N THR A 33 -1.21 -4.83 1.08
CA THR A 33 -0.20 -5.37 1.99
C THR A 33 0.73 -4.26 2.50
N TYR A 34 1.24 -3.42 1.59
CA TYR A 34 2.05 -2.27 1.95
C TYR A 34 1.30 -1.32 2.90
N ARG A 35 0.03 -1.03 2.60
CA ARG A 35 -0.82 -0.15 3.43
C ARG A 35 -1.08 -0.74 4.81
N ILE A 36 -1.36 -2.04 4.91
CA ILE A 36 -1.58 -2.75 6.18
C ILE A 36 -0.32 -2.69 7.04
N ALA A 37 0.86 -2.96 6.47
CA ALA A 37 2.12 -2.88 7.20
C ALA A 37 2.37 -1.47 7.77
N HIS A 38 2.14 -0.43 6.96
CA HIS A 38 2.26 0.96 7.40
C HIS A 38 1.27 1.29 8.54
N LEU A 39 -0.02 0.95 8.36
CA LEU A 39 -1.05 1.20 9.38
C LEU A 39 -0.77 0.44 10.67
N THR A 40 -0.26 -0.78 10.56
CA THR A 40 0.13 -1.58 11.73
C THR A 40 1.19 -0.88 12.56
N GLU A 41 2.24 -0.34 11.94
CA GLU A 41 3.27 0.43 12.65
C GLU A 41 2.74 1.75 13.21
N HIS A 42 1.86 2.44 12.47
CA HIS A 42 1.19 3.65 12.96
C HIS A 42 0.37 3.38 14.22
N LEU A 43 -0.48 2.36 14.22
CA LEU A 43 -1.36 2.02 15.35
C LEU A 43 -0.58 1.44 16.53
N LYS A 44 0.54 0.74 16.29
CA LYS A 44 1.47 0.32 17.36
C LYS A 44 2.03 1.51 18.14
N LYS A 45 2.33 2.62 17.45
CA LYS A 45 2.79 3.88 18.09
C LYS A 45 1.63 4.67 18.69
N ASN A 46 0.46 4.64 18.05
CA ASN A 46 -0.72 5.41 18.41
C ASN A 46 -1.82 4.50 18.97
N ARG A 47 -1.59 3.91 20.16
CA ARG A 47 -2.47 2.87 20.75
C ARG A 47 -3.90 3.30 21.04
N LYS A 48 -4.20 4.60 21.01
CA LYS A 48 -5.54 5.16 21.26
C LYS A 48 -6.22 5.68 19.99
N ASP A 49 -5.58 5.52 18.84
CA ASP A 49 -6.16 5.88 17.55
C ASP A 49 -7.07 4.74 17.07
N PHE A 50 -8.38 4.94 17.15
CA PHE A 50 -9.41 3.98 16.74
C PHE A 50 -10.07 4.35 15.40
N SER A 51 -9.63 5.44 14.78
CA SER A 51 -10.28 6.04 13.60
C SER A 51 -9.50 5.85 12.29
N THR A 52 -8.25 5.39 12.36
CA THR A 52 -7.30 5.35 11.24
C THR A 52 -7.21 4.00 10.54
#